data_AF-A0A2E0RNX2-F1
#
_entry.id   AF-A0A2E0RNX2-F1
#
_cell.length_a   1.000
_cell.length_b   1.000
_cell.length_c   1.000
_cell.angle_alpha   90.00
_cell.angle_beta   90.00
_cell.angle_gamma   90.00
#
_symmetry.space_group_name_H-M   'P 1'
#
loop_
_entity.id
_entity.type
_entity.pdbx_description
1 polymer ?
#
loop_
_entity_poly.entity_id
_entity_poly.type
_entity_poly.pdbx_seq_one_letter_code
_entity_poly.pdbx_strand_id
1 'polypeptide(L)'
;MVWWSYEYLESRLTYLANIDQVARQSVEDGTYASYGEALYNLELGSGAYSCARCHTPGWSWDEPGVTGQGGFGWNLTGGRANTQFPVESDMLAFIENGSENGARYGVQGQGSGRMPGFGSMLTDEQIQAIVEYVRSL
;
A
#
# COMPACT_ATOMS: atom_id res chain seq x y z
N MET A 1 -6.22 20.03 -29.59
CA MET A 1 -7.17 19.07 -29.01
C MET A 1 -6.43 18.35 -27.87
N VAL A 2 -6.40 18.94 -26.66
CA VAL A 2 -5.65 18.41 -25.49
C VAL A 2 -6.47 18.50 -24.19
N TRP A 3 -7.78 18.68 -24.30
CA TRP A 3 -8.72 18.85 -23.18
C TRP A 3 -8.75 17.64 -22.23
N TRP A 4 -8.56 16.43 -22.76
CA TRP A 4 -8.51 15.19 -21.98
C TRP A 4 -7.31 15.10 -21.01
N SER A 5 -6.20 15.78 -21.29
CA SER A 5 -5.01 15.74 -20.42
C SER A 5 -5.19 16.56 -19.15
N TYR A 6 -5.90 17.69 -19.26
CA TYR A 6 -6.14 18.60 -18.13
C TYR A 6 -7.19 18.01 -17.18
N GLU A 7 -8.30 17.50 -17.72
CA GLU A 7 -9.34 16.81 -16.93
C GLU A 7 -8.80 15.55 -16.23
N TYR A 8 -7.93 14.78 -16.91
CA TYR A 8 -7.24 13.64 -16.30
C TYR A 8 -6.30 14.03 -15.16
N LEU A 9 -5.54 15.12 -15.33
CA LEU A 9 -4.67 15.64 -14.28
C LEU A 9 -5.48 16.18 -13.09
N GLU A 10 -6.56 16.92 -13.33
CA GLU A 10 -7.44 17.45 -12.27
C GLU A 10 -8.15 16.33 -11.49
N SER A 11 -8.68 15.32 -12.18
CA SER A 11 -9.29 14.15 -11.53
C SER A 11 -8.27 13.35 -10.71
N ARG A 12 -7.05 13.14 -11.22
CA ARG A 12 -5.96 12.49 -10.48
C ARG A 12 -5.54 13.32 -9.26
N LEU A 13 -5.40 14.63 -9.40
CA LEU A 13 -5.07 15.54 -8.28
C LEU A 13 -6.16 15.52 -7.20
N THR A 14 -7.42 15.53 -7.60
CA THR A 14 -8.56 15.42 -6.67
C THR A 14 -8.56 14.08 -5.94
N TYR A 15 -8.28 12.98 -6.66
CA TYR A 15 -8.20 11.65 -6.06
C TYR A 15 -7.04 11.53 -5.06
N LEU A 16 -5.86 12.04 -5.40
CA LEU A 16 -4.71 12.09 -4.50
C LEU A 16 -4.98 12.95 -3.26
N ALA A 17 -5.60 14.12 -3.43
CA ALA A 17 -6.00 14.98 -2.32
C ALA A 17 -6.99 14.27 -1.38
N ASN A 18 -7.91 13.46 -1.93
CA ASN A 18 -8.82 12.65 -1.13
C ASN A 18 -8.08 11.56 -0.34
N ILE A 19 -7.06 10.91 -0.91
CA ILE A 19 -6.26 9.90 -0.19
C ILE A 19 -5.54 10.53 0.99
N ASP A 20 -4.82 11.63 0.75
CA ASP A 20 -4.07 12.31 1.81
C ASP A 20 -5.00 12.80 2.93
N GLN A 21 -6.10 13.46 2.56
CA GLN A 21 -7.09 13.95 3.51
C GLN A 21 -7.67 12.83 4.37
N VAL A 22 -8.14 11.73 3.75
CA VAL A 22 -8.76 10.61 4.46
C VAL A 22 -7.77 9.93 5.39
N ALA A 23 -6.54 9.69 4.92
CA ALA A 23 -5.50 9.07 5.74
C ALA A 23 -5.14 9.96 6.93
N ARG A 24 -4.92 11.27 6.73
CA ARG A 24 -4.62 12.20 7.84
C ARG A 24 -5.77 12.31 8.82
N GLN A 25 -7.01 12.42 8.33
CA GLN A 25 -8.19 12.51 9.19
C GLN A 25 -8.34 11.27 10.09
N SER A 26 -8.07 10.07 9.56
CA SER A 26 -8.11 8.84 10.34
C SER A 26 -6.99 8.72 11.40
N VAL A 27 -5.93 9.51 11.27
CA VAL A 27 -4.92 9.64 12.33
C VAL A 27 -5.39 10.66 13.37
N GLU A 28 -5.96 11.77 12.92
CA GLU A 28 -6.47 12.84 13.80
C GLU A 28 -7.63 12.38 14.70
N ASP A 29 -8.52 11.52 14.19
CA ASP A 29 -9.63 10.95 14.96
C ASP A 29 -9.22 9.74 15.83
N GLY A 30 -7.97 9.30 15.72
CA GLY A 30 -7.40 8.21 16.51
C GLY A 30 -7.73 6.81 15.99
N THR A 31 -8.29 6.67 14.79
CA THR A 31 -8.55 5.37 14.15
C THR A 31 -7.24 4.61 13.89
N TYR A 32 -6.21 5.30 13.40
CA TYR A 32 -4.88 4.74 13.15
C TYR A 32 -3.79 5.54 13.87
N ALA A 33 -2.72 4.86 14.29
CA ALA A 33 -1.64 5.48 15.07
C ALA A 33 -0.66 6.29 14.21
N SER A 34 -0.64 6.06 12.89
CA SER A 34 0.28 6.72 11.97
C SER A 34 -0.29 6.90 10.56
N TYR A 35 0.28 7.83 9.80
CA TYR A 35 -0.11 8.05 8.40
C TYR A 35 0.13 6.82 7.51
N GLY A 36 1.25 6.12 7.72
CA GLY A 36 1.55 4.88 6.99
C GLY A 36 0.57 3.75 7.31
N GLU A 37 0.12 3.63 8.56
CA GLU A 37 -0.93 2.67 8.96
C GLU A 37 -2.28 3.01 8.33
N ALA A 38 -2.64 4.29 8.31
CA ALA A 38 -3.86 4.75 7.67
C ALA A 38 -3.88 4.45 6.16
N LEU A 39 -2.76 4.71 5.47
CA LEU A 39 -2.61 4.36 4.06
C LEU A 39 -2.63 2.85 3.83
N TYR A 40 -2.00 2.07 4.70
CA TYR A 40 -2.01 0.60 4.62
C TYR A 40 -3.43 0.02 4.72
N ASN A 41 -4.31 0.64 5.50
CA ASN A 41 -5.70 0.24 5.72
C ASN A 41 -6.72 1.06 4.89
N LEU A 42 -6.29 1.77 3.85
CA LEU A 42 -7.13 2.73 3.13
C LEU A 42 -8.44 2.12 2.59
N GLU A 43 -9.59 2.62 3.04
CA GLU A 43 -10.92 2.11 2.64
C GLU A 43 -11.47 2.75 1.35
N LEU A 44 -10.82 3.80 0.83
CA LEU A 44 -11.24 4.47 -0.39
C LEU A 44 -11.37 3.48 -1.57
N GLY A 45 -12.40 3.70 -2.39
CA GLY A 45 -12.69 2.80 -3.52
C GLY A 45 -13.04 1.37 -3.07
N SER A 46 -13.72 1.22 -1.92
CA SER A 46 -14.05 -0.09 -1.33
C SER A 46 -12.82 -0.94 -1.01
N GLY A 47 -11.73 -0.30 -0.59
CA GLY A 47 -10.48 -0.99 -0.25
C GLY A 47 -9.81 -1.70 -1.42
N ALA A 48 -10.17 -1.38 -2.67
CA ALA A 48 -9.64 -2.05 -3.86
C ALA A 48 -8.10 -2.02 -3.92
N TYR A 49 -7.49 -1.04 -3.25
CA TYR A 49 -6.05 -0.78 -3.22
C TYR A 49 -5.48 -0.78 -1.80
N SER A 50 -6.24 -1.26 -0.80
CA SER A 50 -5.77 -1.40 0.57
C SER A 50 -4.72 -2.52 0.68
N CYS A 51 -3.56 -2.22 1.25
CA CYS A 51 -2.53 -3.23 1.52
C CYS A 51 -3.07 -4.31 2.47
N ALA A 52 -3.86 -3.90 3.45
CA ALA A 52 -4.51 -4.77 4.42
C ALA A 52 -5.43 -5.81 3.79
N ARG A 53 -6.06 -5.51 2.65
CA ARG A 53 -6.93 -6.45 1.93
C ARG A 53 -6.22 -7.77 1.58
N CYS A 54 -4.92 -7.71 1.31
CA CYS A 54 -4.10 -8.87 1.00
C CYS A 54 -3.26 -9.34 2.19
N HIS A 55 -2.80 -8.42 3.02
CA HIS A 55 -1.80 -8.68 4.06
C HIS A 55 -2.36 -8.71 5.49
N THR A 56 -3.66 -8.51 5.69
CA THR A 56 -4.34 -8.65 6.98
C THR A 56 -5.46 -9.70 6.84
N PRO A 57 -5.46 -10.77 7.66
CA PRO A 57 -6.51 -11.78 7.58
C PRO A 57 -7.86 -11.16 7.95
N GLY A 58 -8.95 -11.61 7.31
CA GLY A 58 -10.29 -11.14 7.66
C GLY A 58 -10.66 -9.72 7.16
N TRP A 59 -9.69 -8.92 6.71
CA TRP A 59 -9.94 -7.52 6.33
C TRP A 59 -10.98 -7.35 5.22
N SER A 60 -10.95 -8.21 4.19
CA SER A 60 -11.92 -8.18 3.09
C SER A 60 -13.37 -8.54 3.48
N TRP A 61 -13.58 -8.95 4.74
CA TRP A 61 -14.88 -9.36 5.28
C TRP A 61 -15.28 -8.51 6.50
N ASP A 62 -14.69 -7.33 6.65
CA ASP A 62 -14.94 -6.42 7.78
C ASP A 62 -14.64 -7.02 9.17
N GLU A 63 -13.80 -8.07 9.21
CA GLU A 63 -13.37 -8.77 10.42
C GLU A 63 -11.83 -8.82 10.49
N PRO A 64 -11.13 -7.67 10.48
CA PRO A 64 -9.67 -7.66 10.42
C PRO A 64 -9.08 -8.35 11.67
N GLY A 65 -8.26 -9.37 11.41
CA GLY A 65 -7.40 -9.96 12.42
C GLY A 65 -6.16 -9.09 12.66
N VAL A 66 -5.07 -9.71 13.10
CA VAL A 66 -3.84 -8.98 13.37
C VAL A 66 -3.22 -8.48 12.06
N THR A 67 -2.98 -7.17 11.99
CA THR A 67 -2.39 -6.48 10.85
C THR A 67 -1.09 -7.13 10.38
N GLY A 68 -0.95 -7.26 9.06
CA GLY A 68 0.28 -7.72 8.41
C GLY A 68 0.52 -9.22 8.48
N GLN A 69 -0.30 -10.02 9.19
CA GLN A 69 -0.09 -11.47 9.32
C GLN A 69 -0.35 -12.28 8.04
N GLY A 70 -0.66 -11.60 6.93
CA GLY A 70 -0.87 -12.20 5.63
C GLY A 70 -2.32 -12.62 5.38
N GLY A 71 -2.51 -13.43 4.36
CA GLY A 71 -3.81 -13.91 3.92
C GLY A 71 -3.69 -14.32 2.46
N PHE A 72 -4.08 -13.41 1.57
CA PHE A 72 -3.83 -13.57 0.13
C PHE A 72 -2.39 -13.22 -0.24
N GLY A 73 -1.84 -12.18 0.38
CA GLY A 73 -0.42 -11.86 0.43
C GLY A 73 0.28 -12.60 1.57
N TRP A 74 1.61 -12.56 1.56
CA TRP A 74 2.44 -13.19 2.58
C TRP A 74 2.52 -12.34 3.87
N ASN A 75 2.99 -12.95 4.95
CA ASN A 75 3.11 -12.30 6.27
C ASN A 75 4.26 -11.28 6.30
N LEU A 76 3.94 -10.02 6.62
CA LEU A 76 4.87 -8.88 6.68
C LEU A 76 5.50 -8.68 8.06
N THR A 77 4.88 -9.21 9.12
CA THR A 77 5.25 -8.98 10.53
C THR A 77 6.55 -9.64 10.97
N GLY A 78 7.04 -9.27 12.15
CA GLY A 78 8.17 -9.94 12.82
C GLY A 78 9.48 -9.76 12.04
N GLY A 79 9.65 -8.61 11.38
CA GLY A 79 10.82 -8.31 10.57
C GLY A 79 10.92 -9.10 9.26
N ARG A 80 9.85 -9.78 8.84
CA ARG A 80 9.80 -10.49 7.55
C ARG A 80 9.91 -9.53 6.37
N ALA A 81 9.25 -8.38 6.43
CA ALA A 81 9.42 -7.32 5.44
C ALA A 81 10.89 -6.89 5.30
N ASN A 82 11.56 -6.64 6.43
CA ASN A 82 12.98 -6.25 6.45
C ASN A 82 13.92 -7.34 5.94
N THR A 83 13.61 -8.61 6.22
CA THR A 83 14.41 -9.74 5.72
C THR A 83 14.25 -9.92 4.21
N GLN A 84 13.03 -9.72 3.69
CA GLN A 84 12.76 -9.82 2.27
C GLN A 84 13.30 -8.63 1.48
N PHE A 85 13.27 -7.43 2.07
CA PHE A 85 13.81 -6.19 1.52
C PHE A 85 14.80 -5.53 2.50
N PRO A 86 16.07 -5.98 2.52
CA PRO A 86 17.10 -5.39 3.38
C PRO A 86 17.36 -3.92 3.03
N VAL A 87 17.25 -3.58 1.75
CA VAL A 87 17.39 -2.21 1.24
C VAL A 87 15.99 -1.62 1.05
N GLU A 88 15.74 -0.48 1.69
CA GLU A 88 14.43 0.18 1.68
C GLU A 88 13.99 0.61 0.28
N SER A 89 14.93 1.12 -0.54
CA SER A 89 14.64 1.53 -1.91
C SER A 89 14.18 0.37 -2.81
N ASP A 90 14.59 -0.86 -2.51
CA ASP A 90 14.12 -2.04 -3.25
C ASP A 90 12.64 -2.32 -2.92
N MET A 91 12.22 -2.03 -1.68
CA MET A 91 10.83 -2.14 -1.26
C MET A 91 9.96 -1.04 -1.85
N LEU A 92 10.44 0.22 -1.86
CA LEU A 92 9.79 1.35 -2.54
C LEU A 92 9.52 1.00 -4.00
N ALA A 93 10.57 0.60 -4.74
CA ALA A 93 10.46 0.21 -6.13
C ALA A 93 9.50 -0.97 -6.34
N PHE A 94 9.46 -1.94 -5.42
CA PHE A 94 8.52 -3.06 -5.52
C PHE A 94 7.06 -2.62 -5.30
N ILE A 95 6.78 -1.71 -4.38
CA ILE A 95 5.42 -1.19 -4.15
C ILE A 95 5.00 -0.30 -5.33
N GLU A 96 5.90 0.50 -5.90
CA GLU A 96 5.61 1.32 -7.08
C GLU A 96 5.19 0.48 -8.28
N ASN A 97 5.93 -0.60 -8.57
CA ASN A 97 5.76 -1.42 -9.78
C ASN A 97 4.80 -2.61 -9.58
N GLY A 98 4.67 -3.12 -8.36
CA GLY A 98 3.91 -4.31 -8.05
C GLY A 98 4.66 -5.60 -8.34
N SER A 99 3.96 -6.74 -8.17
CA SER A 99 4.52 -8.05 -8.47
C SER A 99 4.25 -8.47 -9.90
N GLU A 100 5.25 -9.02 -10.59
CA GLU A 100 5.09 -9.69 -11.88
C GLU A 100 5.14 -11.22 -11.72
N ASN A 101 4.31 -11.96 -12.47
CA ASN A 101 4.22 -13.41 -12.32
C ASN A 101 5.53 -14.12 -12.73
N GLY A 102 6.13 -14.86 -11.80
CA GLY A 102 7.39 -15.58 -12.00
C GLY A 102 8.65 -14.72 -11.87
N ALA A 103 8.51 -13.38 -11.84
CA ALA A 103 9.64 -12.47 -11.66
C ALA A 103 10.17 -12.51 -10.23
N ARG A 104 11.48 -12.36 -10.08
CA ARG A 104 12.11 -12.26 -8.76
C ARG A 104 11.89 -10.86 -8.17
N TYR A 105 11.65 -10.79 -6.87
CA TYR A 105 11.70 -9.54 -6.10
C TYR A 105 12.36 -9.77 -4.73
N GLY A 106 12.92 -8.70 -4.16
CA GLY A 106 13.67 -8.77 -2.90
C GLY A 106 14.74 -9.86 -2.89
N VAL A 107 15.04 -10.41 -1.71
CA VAL A 107 16.08 -11.43 -1.54
C VAL A 107 15.72 -12.73 -2.25
N GLN A 108 14.51 -13.24 -2.06
CA GLN A 108 14.12 -14.59 -2.55
C GLN A 108 12.61 -14.71 -2.87
N GLY A 109 11.97 -13.59 -3.21
CA GLY A 109 10.55 -13.56 -3.54
C GLY A 109 10.34 -13.92 -5.01
N GLN A 110 9.25 -14.61 -5.30
CA GLN A 110 8.75 -14.78 -6.66
C GLN A 110 7.36 -14.15 -6.73
N GLY A 111 7.18 -13.21 -7.66
CA GLY A 111 5.93 -12.51 -7.85
C GLY A 111 4.86 -13.43 -8.40
N SER A 112 3.62 -13.19 -8.01
CA SER A 112 2.44 -13.92 -8.50
C SER A 112 1.69 -13.17 -9.60
N GLY A 113 2.08 -11.92 -9.89
CA GLY A 113 1.34 -11.03 -10.78
C GLY A 113 0.13 -10.35 -10.12
N ARG A 114 -0.12 -10.62 -8.83
CA ARG A 114 -1.39 -10.23 -8.17
C ARG A 114 -1.28 -8.95 -7.34
N MET A 115 -0.11 -8.64 -6.79
CA MET A 115 0.09 -7.37 -6.10
C MET A 115 0.20 -6.27 -7.17
N PRO A 116 -0.72 -5.29 -7.22
CA PRO A 116 -0.66 -4.22 -8.19
C PRO A 116 0.51 -3.27 -7.89
N GLY A 117 0.93 -2.51 -8.89
CA GLY A 117 1.82 -1.37 -8.70
C GLY A 117 1.04 -0.14 -8.26
N PHE A 118 1.57 0.59 -7.28
CA PHE A 118 0.92 1.75 -6.68
C PHE A 118 1.50 3.09 -7.14
N GLY A 119 2.56 3.11 -7.95
CA GLY A 119 3.25 4.35 -8.36
C GLY A 119 2.43 5.29 -9.24
N SER A 120 1.35 4.82 -9.86
CA SER A 120 0.40 5.69 -10.59
C SER A 120 -0.70 6.26 -9.70
N MET A 121 -0.86 5.72 -8.49
CA MET A 121 -1.98 5.99 -7.58
C MET A 121 -1.55 6.77 -6.34
N LEU A 122 -0.37 6.47 -5.80
CA LEU A 122 0.15 7.05 -4.59
C LEU A 122 1.33 7.96 -4.92
N THR A 123 1.52 9.00 -4.12
CA THR A 123 2.73 9.83 -4.18
C THR A 123 3.92 9.10 -3.57
N ASP A 124 5.13 9.52 -3.91
CA ASP A 124 6.36 8.98 -3.31
C ASP A 124 6.35 9.08 -1.77
N GLU A 125 5.82 10.18 -1.23
CA GLU A 125 5.66 10.37 0.23
C GLU A 125 4.70 9.34 0.84
N GLN A 126 3.58 9.04 0.17
CA GLN A 126 2.62 8.04 0.63
C GLN A 126 3.22 6.64 0.58
N ILE A 127 3.91 6.30 -0.50
CA ILE A 127 4.60 5.01 -0.64
C ILE A 127 5.68 4.87 0.43
N GLN A 128 6.46 5.93 0.68
CA GLN A 128 7.45 5.95 1.75
C GLN A 128 6.81 5.72 3.12
N ALA A 129 5.73 6.42 3.46
CA ALA A 129 5.03 6.23 4.72
C ALA A 129 4.51 4.78 4.89
N ILE A 130 3.99 4.17 3.81
CA ILE A 130 3.59 2.75 3.82
C ILE A 130 4.81 1.85 4.08
N VAL A 131 5.94 2.09 3.42
CA VAL A 131 7.17 1.30 3.60
C VAL A 131 7.67 1.39 5.04
N GLU A 132 7.74 2.60 5.59
CA GLU A 132 8.16 2.82 6.98
C GLU A 132 7.24 2.07 7.96
N TYR A 133 5.92 2.15 7.77
CA TYR A 133 4.97 1.41 8.57
C TYR A 133 5.14 -0.11 8.44
N VAL A 134 5.19 -0.65 7.22
CA VAL A 134 5.33 -2.09 7.00
C VAL A 134 6.65 -2.64 7.53
N ARG A 135 7.73 -1.87 7.47
CA ARG A 135 9.02 -2.23 8.06
C ARG A 135 9.01 -2.24 9.59
N SER A 136 8.04 -1.55 10.20
CA SER A 136 7.86 -1.54 11.67
C SER A 136 7.03 -2.73 12.21
N LEU A 137 6.38 -3.50 11.33
CA LEU A 137 5.56 -4.68 11.68
C LEU A 137 6.40 -5.92 12.06
#